data_AF-A0A382C7G3-F1
#
_entry.id   AF-A0A382C7G3-F1
#
_cell.length_a   1.000
_cell.length_b   1.000
_cell.length_c   1.000
_cell.angle_alpha   90.00
_cell.angle_beta   90.00
_cell.angle_gamma   90.00
#
_symmetry.space_group_name_H-M   'P 1'
#
loop_
_entity.id
_entity.type
_entity.pdbx_description
1 polymer ?
#
loop_
_entity_poly.entity_id
_entity_poly.type
_entity_poly.pdbx_seq_one_letter_code
_entity_poly.pdbx_strand_id
1 'polypeptide(L)'
;MKKNELKKIITKIFSNHKLNKIHANICAEALINAELVGAPSHGLSRLKMYCDRINKKVINPKPKIKIKKISQSISHIDANNSIGFVAADIGIKKAIENAKK
;
A
#
# COMPACT_ATOMS: atom_id res chain seq x y z
N MET A 1 11.50 3.30 -19.81
CA MET A 1 10.96 1.97 -19.46
C MET A 1 9.44 2.02 -19.54
N LYS A 2 8.77 0.99 -20.08
CA LYS A 2 7.30 1.02 -20.22
C LYS A 2 6.65 0.88 -18.83
N LYS A 3 5.53 1.58 -18.57
CA LYS A 3 4.80 1.55 -17.28
C LYS A 3 4.56 0.12 -16.76
N ASN A 4 4.17 -0.79 -17.64
CA ASN A 4 3.89 -2.19 -17.30
C ASN A 4 5.15 -2.97 -16.89
N GLU A 5 6.30 -2.68 -17.50
CA GLU A 5 7.58 -3.28 -17.11
C GLU A 5 8.02 -2.77 -15.75
N LEU A 6 7.92 -1.45 -15.52
CA LEU A 6 8.21 -0.83 -14.22
C LEU A 6 7.34 -1.44 -13.11
N LYS A 7 6.04 -1.59 -13.35
CA LYS A 7 5.12 -2.20 -12.39
C LYS A 7 5.55 -3.62 -12.04
N LYS A 8 5.87 -4.45 -13.04
CA LYS A 8 6.35 -5.83 -12.81
C LYS A 8 7.60 -5.87 -11.95
N ILE A 9 8.56 -4.98 -12.19
CA ILE A 9 9.80 -4.88 -11.42
C ILE A 9 9.50 -4.52 -9.97
N ILE A 10 8.72 -3.47 -9.72
CA ILE A 10 8.40 -3.02 -8.36
C ILE A 10 7.58 -4.07 -7.60
N THR A 11 6.59 -4.69 -8.24
CA THR A 11 5.81 -5.79 -7.64
C THR A 11 6.74 -6.95 -7.24
N LYS A 12 7.71 -7.31 -8.09
CA LYS A 12 8.69 -8.37 -7.79
C LYS A 12 9.57 -8.00 -6.59
N ILE A 13 10.04 -6.76 -6.52
CA ILE A 13 10.81 -6.25 -5.37
C ILE A 13 10.00 -6.40 -4.08
N PHE A 14 8.78 -5.86 -4.02
CA PHE A 14 7.94 -5.98 -2.81
C PHE A 14 7.59 -7.43 -2.45
N SER A 15 7.38 -8.30 -3.45
CA SER A 15 7.12 -9.73 -3.22
C SER A 15 8.33 -10.42 -2.59
N ASN A 16 9.55 -10.07 -3.00
CA ASN A 16 10.79 -10.56 -2.37
C ASN A 16 10.90 -10.08 -0.91
N HIS A 17 10.33 -8.92 -0.59
CA HIS A 17 10.16 -8.42 0.77
C HIS A 17 8.91 -8.98 1.49
N LYS A 18 8.42 -10.15 1.06
CA LYS A 18 7.37 -10.96 1.71
C LYS A 18 5.95 -10.38 1.66
N LEU A 19 5.72 -9.29 0.92
CA LEU A 19 4.35 -8.84 0.65
C LEU A 19 3.67 -9.86 -0.26
N ASN A 20 2.38 -10.10 -0.03
CA ASN A 20 1.59 -10.88 -0.98
C ASN A 20 1.41 -10.10 -2.30
N LYS A 21 1.02 -10.80 -3.36
CA LYS A 21 0.89 -10.22 -4.72
C LYS A 21 -0.07 -9.03 -4.79
N ILE A 22 -1.16 -9.04 -4.01
CA ILE A 22 -2.16 -7.97 -3.97
C ILE A 22 -1.53 -6.71 -3.36
N HIS A 23 -0.91 -6.84 -2.19
CA HIS A 23 -0.25 -5.74 -1.48
C HIS A 23 0.91 -5.17 -2.30
N ALA A 24 1.72 -6.03 -2.92
CA ALA A 24 2.82 -5.61 -3.78
C ALA A 24 2.33 -4.81 -5.00
N ASN A 25 1.21 -5.22 -5.60
CA ASN A 25 0.60 -4.49 -6.72
C ASN A 25 0.07 -3.11 -6.30
N ILE A 26 -0.62 -3.00 -5.16
CA ILE A 26 -1.08 -1.71 -4.62
C ILE A 26 0.11 -0.76 -4.44
N CYS A 27 1.21 -1.24 -3.85
CA CYS A 27 2.41 -0.43 -3.65
C CYS A 27 3.04 0.00 -4.99
N ALA A 28 3.14 -0.93 -5.96
CA ALA A 28 3.69 -0.62 -7.28
C ALA A 28 2.87 0.44 -8.03
N GLU A 29 1.53 0.33 -7.98
CA GLU A 29 0.64 1.31 -8.57
C GLU A 29 0.78 2.68 -7.91
N ALA A 30 0.81 2.73 -6.57
CA ALA A 30 0.94 3.98 -5.83
C ALA A 30 2.26 4.72 -6.15
N LEU A 31 3.39 3.99 -6.16
CA LEU A 31 4.70 4.59 -6.48
C LEU A 31 4.76 5.09 -7.92
N ILE A 32 4.24 4.32 -8.88
CA ILE A 32 4.18 4.75 -10.28
C ILE A 32 3.25 5.94 -10.45
N ASN A 33 2.11 5.96 -9.76
CA ASN A 33 1.17 7.08 -9.84
C ASN A 33 1.81 8.36 -9.32
N ALA A 34 2.59 8.29 -8.23
CA ALA A 34 3.33 9.44 -7.71
C ALA A 34 4.33 10.01 -8.74
N GLU A 35 5.00 9.16 -9.53
CA GLU A 35 5.82 9.63 -10.66
C GLU A 35 4.97 10.35 -11.72
N LEU A 36 3.83 9.76 -12.08
CA LEU A 36 2.96 10.28 -13.15
C LEU A 36 2.30 11.62 -12.80
N VAL A 37 2.01 11.87 -11.52
CA VAL A 37 1.41 13.13 -11.05
C VAL A 37 2.45 14.20 -10.68
N GLY A 38 3.73 13.97 -11.00
CA GLY A 38 4.80 14.94 -10.72
C GLY A 38 5.21 15.05 -9.25
N ALA A 39 4.98 14.00 -8.46
CA ALA A 39 5.36 13.92 -7.03
C ALA A 39 6.46 12.87 -6.77
N PRO A 40 7.64 12.96 -7.42
CA PRO A 40 8.69 11.92 -7.35
C PRO A 40 9.26 11.73 -5.93
N SER A 41 9.16 12.73 -5.05
CA SER A 41 9.52 12.62 -3.63
C SER A 41 8.65 11.64 -2.83
N HIS A 42 7.52 11.20 -3.40
CA HIS A 42 6.64 10.16 -2.88
C HIS A 42 6.60 8.90 -3.78
N GLY A 43 7.28 8.93 -4.93
CA GLY A 43 7.39 7.83 -5.89
C GLY A 43 8.60 6.93 -5.63
N LEU A 44 9.30 6.54 -6.71
CA LEU A 44 10.40 5.58 -6.72
C LEU A 44 11.54 5.96 -5.77
N SER A 45 11.75 7.26 -5.51
CA SER A 45 12.72 7.75 -4.52
C SER A 45 12.53 7.12 -3.12
N ARG A 46 11.30 6.69 -2.78
CA ARG A 46 10.96 6.05 -1.49
C ARG A 46 11.05 4.53 -1.51
N LEU A 47 11.23 3.90 -2.67
CA LEU A 47 11.19 2.43 -2.79
C LEU A 47 12.20 1.74 -1.87
N LYS A 48 13.47 2.18 -1.90
CA LYS A 48 14.53 1.63 -1.05
C LYS A 48 14.20 1.77 0.44
N MET A 49 13.72 2.95 0.84
CA MET A 49 13.33 3.21 2.23
C MET A 49 12.24 2.24 2.70
N TYR A 50 11.22 1.94 1.89
CA TYR A 50 10.20 0.96 2.25
C TYR A 50 10.77 -0.44 2.42
N CYS A 51 11.63 -0.87 1.49
CA CYS A 51 12.32 -2.15 1.55
C CYS A 51 13.16 -2.28 2.83
N ASP A 52 13.93 -1.24 3.15
CA ASP A 52 14.75 -1.17 4.37
C ASP A 52 13.89 -1.23 5.64
N ARG A 53 12.74 -0.56 5.67
CA ARG A 53 11.81 -0.58 6.83
C ARG A 53 11.12 -1.93 7.01
N ILE A 54 10.81 -2.65 5.93
CA ILE A 54 10.32 -4.03 6.00
C ILE A 54 11.40 -4.95 6.57
N ASN A 55 12.64 -4.82 6.07
CA ASN A 55 13.78 -5.61 6.56
C ASN A 55 14.06 -5.37 8.06
N LYS A 56 13.96 -4.11 8.50
CA LYS A 56 14.07 -3.70 9.91
C LYS A 56 12.85 -4.08 10.77
N LYS A 57 11.87 -4.80 10.21
CA LYS A 57 10.62 -5.23 10.89
C LYS A 57 9.78 -4.08 11.46
N VAL A 58 9.97 -2.85 10.96
CA VAL A 58 9.16 -1.68 11.31
C VAL A 58 7.84 -1.66 10.52
N ILE A 59 7.85 -2.26 9.32
CA ILE A 59 6.65 -2.49 8.51
C ILE A 59 6.36 -3.99 8.53
N ASN A 60 5.10 -4.35 8.81
CA ASN A 60 4.61 -5.72 8.75
C ASN A 60 4.23 -6.09 7.30
N PRO A 61 4.97 -6.97 6.61
CA PRO A 61 4.65 -7.37 5.23
C PRO A 61 3.47 -8.35 5.13
N LYS A 62 3.08 -8.98 6.25
CA LYS A 62 1.98 -9.94 6.33
C LYS A 62 0.96 -9.51 7.41
N PRO A 63 0.33 -8.33 7.23
CA PRO A 63 -0.57 -7.77 8.22
C PRO A 63 -1.88 -8.57 8.30
N LYS A 64 -2.37 -8.79 9.53
CA LYS A 64 -3.74 -9.24 9.79
C LYS A 64 -4.60 -8.01 10.07
N ILE A 65 -5.19 -7.45 9.01
CA ILE A 65 -5.97 -6.21 9.08
C ILE A 65 -7.37 -6.51 9.64
N LYS A 66 -7.84 -5.67 10.57
CA LYS A 66 -9.16 -5.81 11.20
C LYS A 66 -9.97 -4.55 10.98
N ILE A 67 -11.21 -4.71 10.54
CA ILE A 67 -12.16 -3.61 10.32
C ILE A 67 -13.31 -3.78 11.31
N LYS A 68 -13.54 -2.75 12.14
CA LYS A 68 -14.67 -2.67 13.07
C LYS A 68 -15.62 -1.58 12.61
N LYS A 69 -16.87 -1.93 12.33
CA LYS A 69 -17.93 -0.94 12.09
C LYS A 69 -18.30 -0.31 13.44
N ILE A 70 -18.24 1.01 13.53
CA ILE A 70 -18.65 1.76 14.73
C ILE A 70 -20.08 2.27 14.55
N SER A 71 -20.36 2.88 13.40
CA SER A 71 -21.69 3.35 13.00
C SER A 71 -21.87 3.19 11.50
N GLN A 72 -22.96 3.70 10.93
CA GLN A 72 -23.17 3.67 9.48
C GLN A 72 -22.07 4.42 8.72
N SER A 73 -21.68 5.60 9.20
CA SER A 73 -20.69 6.46 8.57
C SER A 73 -19.26 6.25 9.10
N ILE A 74 -19.07 5.52 10.20
CA ILE A 74 -17.78 5.40 10.89
C ILE A 74 -17.30 3.95 10.95
N SER A 75 -16.04 3.72 10.56
CA SER A 75 -15.34 2.44 10.72
C SER A 75 -13.93 2.66 11.28
N HIS A 76 -13.51 1.80 12.18
CA HIS A 76 -12.14 1.76 12.70
C HIS A 76 -11.36 0.63 12.05
N ILE A 77 -10.16 0.91 11.56
CA ILE A 77 -9.31 -0.05 10.83
C ILE A 77 -7.98 -0.16 11.54
N ASP A 78 -7.74 -1.32 12.15
CA ASP A 78 -6.42 -1.70 12.63
C ASP A 78 -5.66 -2.36 11.47
N ALA A 79 -4.68 -1.62 10.95
CA ALA A 79 -3.88 -2.04 9.81
C ALA A 79 -2.67 -2.91 10.21
N ASN A 80 -2.48 -3.22 11.50
CA ASN A 80 -1.43 -4.10 12.01
C ASN A 80 -0.02 -3.77 11.48
N ASN A 81 0.34 -2.48 11.56
CA ASN A 81 1.61 -1.93 11.05
C ASN A 81 1.94 -2.30 9.60
N SER A 82 0.92 -2.53 8.77
CA SER A 82 1.10 -2.74 7.33
C SER A 82 1.79 -1.54 6.64
N ILE A 83 2.27 -1.76 5.42
CA ILE A 83 2.74 -0.66 4.59
C ILE A 83 1.60 0.33 4.31
N GLY A 84 1.89 1.63 4.40
CA GLY A 84 0.88 2.69 4.36
C GLY A 84 -0.02 2.65 3.13
N PHE A 85 0.49 2.26 1.96
CA PHE A 85 -0.30 2.12 0.73
C PHE A 85 -1.45 1.12 0.87
N VAL A 86 -1.22 -0.01 1.53
CA VAL A 86 -2.23 -1.06 1.73
C VAL A 86 -3.27 -0.61 2.75
N ALA A 87 -2.83 0.00 3.86
CA ALA A 87 -3.72 0.55 4.86
C ALA A 87 -4.64 1.63 4.26
N ALA A 88 -4.07 2.54 3.47
CA ALA A 88 -4.80 3.62 2.81
C ALA A 88 -5.81 3.10 1.77
N ASP A 89 -5.42 2.15 0.92
CA ASP A 89 -6.32 1.55 -0.08
C ASP A 89 -7.57 0.93 0.59
N ILE A 90 -7.36 0.14 1.65
CA ILE A 90 -8.46 -0.47 2.41
C ILE A 90 -9.31 0.60 3.10
N GLY A 91 -8.67 1.61 3.71
CA GLY A 91 -9.35 2.69 4.39
C GLY A 91 -10.26 3.52 3.48
N ILE A 92 -9.74 3.93 2.32
CA ILE A 92 -10.51 4.70 1.34
C ILE A 92 -11.64 3.88 0.75
N LYS A 93 -11.41 2.60 0.40
CA LYS A 93 -12.49 1.71 -0.05
C LYS A 93 -13.60 1.60 1.00
N LYS A 94 -13.22 1.46 2.28
CA LYS A 94 -14.20 1.39 3.37
C LYS A 94 -14.97 2.70 3.56
N ALA A 95 -14.30 3.83 3.43
CA ALA A 95 -14.95 5.14 3.49
C ALA A 95 -15.97 5.32 2.36
N ILE A 96 -15.62 4.93 1.12
CA ILE A 96 -16.54 4.95 -0.03
C ILE A 96 -17.74 4.04 0.21
N GLU A 97 -17.54 2.83 0.74
CA GLU A 97 -18.64 1.93 1.11
C GLU A 97 -19.59 2.56 2.14
N ASN A 98 -19.05 3.23 3.16
CA ASN A 98 -19.85 3.87 4.19
C ASN A 98 -20.65 5.06 3.63
N ALA A 99 -20.06 5.82 2.70
CA ALA A 99 -20.69 7.00 2.09
C ALA A 99 -21.82 6.66 1.09
N LYS A 100 -21.80 5.46 0.51
CA LYS A 100 -22.83 4.99 -0.44
C LYS A 100 -24.13 4.54 0.24
N LYS A 101 -24.16 4.46 1.57
CA LYS A 101 -25.30 3.95 2.34
C LYS A 101 -25.91 5.05 3.19
#